data_AF-A0ABC8KTP2-F1
#
_entry.id   AF-A0ABC8KTP2-F1
#
_cell.length_a   1.000
_cell.length_b   1.000
_cell.length_c   1.000
_cell.angle_alpha   90.00
_cell.angle_beta   90.00
_cell.angle_gamma   90.00
#
_symmetry.space_group_name_H-M   'P 1'
#
loop_
_entity.id
_entity.type
_entity.pdbx_description
1 polymer ?
#
loop_
_entity_poly.entity_id
_entity_poly.type
_entity_poly.pdbx_seq_one_letter_code
_entity_poly.pdbx_strand_id
1 'polypeptide(L)'
;MVKGRQGEQVRLYVRGTILGYKRSKSNQYPNTSLIQIEGVNTTEEVTWYKGKRMAYIYKAKTKKNGSHYRCIWGKVTRPHGNSGVVRAKFTSNLPPKSMGMRVRVFMYPISNGYAFIIPVLLVKFVNFISSPDSCTDTVS
;
A
#
# COMPACT_ATOMS: atom_id res chain seq x y z
N MET A 1 -8.35 -17.12 -19.93
CA MET A 1 -6.98 -16.82 -19.45
C MET A 1 -6.47 -15.61 -20.21
N VAL A 2 -6.49 -14.42 -19.62
CA VAL A 2 -5.88 -13.23 -20.24
C VAL A 2 -4.38 -13.41 -20.19
N LYS A 3 -3.72 -13.54 -21.35
CA LYS A 3 -2.26 -13.52 -21.46
C LYS A 3 -1.79 -12.15 -20.97
N GLY A 4 -1.10 -12.11 -19.84
CA GLY A 4 -0.43 -10.88 -19.38
C GLY A 4 0.44 -10.34 -20.51
N ARG A 5 0.40 -9.02 -20.74
CA ARG A 5 1.24 -8.37 -21.76
C ARG A 5 2.71 -8.63 -21.41
N GLN A 6 3.46 -9.23 -22.34
CA GLN A 6 4.90 -9.49 -22.21
C GLN A 6 5.72 -8.20 -22.41
N GLY A 7 5.35 -7.12 -21.71
CA GLY A 7 6.10 -5.89 -21.64
C GLY A 7 7.06 -5.90 -20.45
N GLU A 8 8.04 -4.99 -20.46
CA GLU A 8 8.94 -4.78 -19.32
C GLU A 8 8.13 -4.46 -18.05
N GLN A 9 8.46 -5.14 -16.95
CA GLN A 9 7.75 -4.99 -15.67
C GLN A 9 8.17 -3.70 -14.97
N VAL A 10 7.44 -2.62 -15.24
CA VAL A 10 7.67 -1.33 -14.59
C VAL A 10 7.14 -1.35 -13.15
N ARG A 11 8.00 -0.99 -12.19
CA ARG A 11 7.62 -0.86 -10.78
C ARG A 11 6.84 0.43 -10.53
N LEU A 12 5.52 0.32 -10.35
CA LEU A 12 4.61 1.46 -10.11
C LEU A 12 4.42 1.82 -8.62
N TYR A 13 5.29 1.32 -7.73
CA TYR A 13 5.14 1.50 -6.28
C TYR A 13 6.47 1.82 -5.59
N VAL A 14 6.38 2.62 -4.54
CA VAL A 14 7.46 2.83 -3.58
C VAL A 14 7.44 1.69 -2.57
N ARG A 15 8.61 1.20 -2.18
CA ARG A 15 8.74 0.14 -1.18
C ARG A 15 8.63 0.79 0.19
N GLY A 16 7.97 0.10 1.10
CA GLY A 16 8.01 0.42 2.52
C GLY A 16 8.24 -0.83 3.35
N THR A 17 8.63 -0.64 4.59
CA THR A 17 8.87 -1.71 5.57
C THR A 17 7.90 -1.53 6.73
N ILE A 18 7.20 -2.61 7.10
CA ILE A 18 6.34 -2.61 8.28
C ILE A 18 7.23 -2.72 9.51
N LEU A 19 7.21 -1.70 10.37
CA LEU A 19 7.98 -1.73 11.62
C LEU A 19 7.22 -2.48 12.72
N GLY A 20 5.91 -2.27 12.81
CA GLY A 20 5.07 -2.84 13.85
C GLY A 20 3.75 -2.10 13.97
N TYR A 21 3.09 -2.22 15.11
CA TYR A 21 1.92 -1.39 15.42
C TYR A 21 2.29 -0.18 16.27
N LYS A 22 1.38 0.79 16.33
CA LYS A 22 1.46 1.87 17.31
C LYS A 22 1.57 1.24 18.71
N ARG A 23 2.53 1.68 19.51
CA ARG A 23 2.79 1.09 20.82
C ARG A 23 3.14 2.14 21.87
N SER A 24 2.95 1.75 23.12
CA SER A 24 3.55 2.34 24.31
C SER A 24 4.67 1.40 24.80
N LYS A 25 5.27 1.70 25.96
CA LYS A 25 6.28 0.85 26.60
C LYS A 25 5.80 -0.60 26.74
N SER A 26 4.59 -0.78 27.28
CA SER A 26 4.01 -2.10 27.58
C SER A 26 2.81 -2.47 26.69
N ASN A 27 2.11 -1.51 26.10
CA ASN A 27 0.86 -1.76 25.37
C ASN A 27 1.01 -1.63 23.85
N GLN A 28 0.31 -2.47 23.09
CA GLN A 28 0.31 -2.49 21.63
C GLN A 28 -1.10 -2.19 21.08
N TYR A 29 -1.20 -1.30 20.10
CA TYR A 29 -2.46 -0.91 19.46
C TYR A 29 -2.50 -1.38 17.99
N PRO A 30 -3.03 -2.59 17.70
CA PRO A 30 -2.96 -3.20 16.37
C PRO A 30 -3.75 -2.45 15.29
N ASN A 31 -4.69 -1.61 15.70
CA ASN A 31 -5.57 -0.80 14.85
C ASN A 31 -4.81 0.18 13.95
N THR A 32 -3.53 0.46 14.25
CA THR A 32 -2.69 1.38 13.50
C THR A 32 -1.30 0.79 13.34
N SER A 33 -0.86 0.65 12.11
CA SER A 33 0.47 0.12 11.78
C SER A 33 1.45 1.27 11.53
N LEU A 34 2.72 1.03 11.88
CA LEU A 34 3.85 1.92 11.63
C LEU A 34 4.62 1.39 10.43
N ILE A 35 4.86 2.25 9.45
CA ILE A 35 5.52 1.89 8.19
C ILE A 35 6.61 2.91 7.91
N GLN A 36 7.82 2.44 7.60
CA GLN A 36 8.87 3.27 7.04
C GLN A 36 8.78 3.22 5.52
N ILE A 37 8.75 4.37 4.86
CA ILE A 37 8.83 4.43 3.40
C ILE A 37 10.30 4.55 3.01
N GLU A 38 10.75 3.77 2.01
CA GLU A 38 12.13 3.85 1.53
C GLU A 38 12.40 5.25 0.94
N GLY A 39 13.50 5.88 1.35
CA GLY A 39 13.90 7.20 0.86
C GLY A 39 13.16 8.39 1.48
N VAL A 40 12.33 8.17 2.50
CA VAL A 40 11.63 9.25 3.22
C VAL A 40 12.20 9.38 4.63
N ASN A 41 12.81 10.53 4.92
CA ASN A 41 13.47 10.77 6.20
C ASN A 41 12.84 11.93 7.00
N THR A 42 12.16 12.84 6.33
CA THR A 42 11.56 14.03 6.95
C THR A 42 10.03 13.94 7.04
N THR A 43 9.44 14.70 7.95
CA THR A 43 7.97 14.78 8.12
C THR A 43 7.29 15.52 6.97
N GLU A 44 8.01 16.44 6.33
CA GLU A 44 7.55 17.20 5.17
C GLU A 44 7.34 16.28 3.96
N GLU A 45 8.31 15.42 3.66
CA GLU A 45 8.21 14.39 2.62
C GLU A 45 7.06 13.41 2.88
N VAL A 46 6.85 13.00 4.14
CA VAL A 46 5.72 12.14 4.53
C VAL A 46 4.37 12.75 4.19
N THR A 47 4.25 14.09 4.24
CA THR A 47 2.99 14.78 3.99
C THR A 47 2.49 14.52 2.57
N TRP A 48 3.40 14.36 1.59
CA TRP A 48 3.06 13.98 0.23
C TRP A 48 2.44 12.57 0.13
N TYR A 49 2.86 11.66 0.99
CA TYR A 49 2.33 10.29 1.05
C TYR A 49 0.98 10.19 1.78
N LYS A 50 0.47 11.27 2.37
CA LYS A 50 -0.81 11.25 3.08
C LYS A 50 -1.95 10.87 2.13
N GLY A 51 -2.77 9.90 2.53
CA GLY A 51 -3.91 9.44 1.74
C GLY A 51 -3.56 8.46 0.60
N LYS A 52 -2.28 8.20 0.33
CA LYS A 52 -1.85 7.20 -0.65
C LYS A 52 -2.30 5.80 -0.25
N ARG A 53 -2.67 4.98 -1.24
CA ARG A 53 -3.04 3.58 -1.04
C ARG A 53 -1.79 2.72 -0.88
N MET A 54 -1.92 1.67 -0.09
CA MET A 54 -0.87 0.68 0.10
C MET A 54 -1.44 -0.73 0.15
N ALA A 55 -0.61 -1.70 -0.18
CA ALA A 55 -0.95 -3.11 -0.10
C ALA A 55 0.16 -3.92 0.56
N TYR A 56 -0.23 -4.72 1.53
CA TYR A 56 0.59 -5.83 2.02
C TYR A 56 0.20 -7.10 1.27
N ILE A 57 1.13 -7.65 0.50
CA ILE A 57 0.90 -8.87 -0.31
C ILE A 57 1.64 -10.02 0.34
N TYR A 58 0.95 -11.15 0.52
CA TYR A 58 1.53 -12.35 1.10
C TYR A 58 1.07 -13.60 0.35
N LYS A 59 1.88 -14.65 0.44
CA LYS A 59 1.58 -15.97 -0.16
C LYS A 59 0.94 -16.88 0.88
N ALA A 60 -0.15 -17.53 0.50
CA ALA A 60 -0.84 -18.54 1.30
C ALA A 60 -0.76 -19.91 0.63
N LYS A 61 -0.82 -20.98 1.44
CA LYS A 61 -0.80 -22.37 0.93
C LYS A 61 -2.05 -22.69 0.11
N THR A 62 -3.22 -22.26 0.58
CA THR A 62 -4.50 -22.52 -0.08
C THR A 62 -4.79 -21.50 -1.18
N LYS A 63 -5.20 -21.99 -2.36
CA LYS A 63 -5.70 -21.17 -3.45
C LYS A 63 -7.02 -20.51 -3.06
N LYS A 64 -7.13 -19.20 -3.25
CA LYS A 64 -8.40 -18.45 -3.19
C LYS A 64 -8.47 -17.60 -4.46
N ASN A 65 -9.63 -17.56 -5.10
CA ASN A 65 -9.87 -16.80 -6.34
C ASN A 65 -8.80 -17.09 -7.42
N GLY A 66 -8.48 -18.37 -7.62
CA GLY A 66 -7.51 -18.81 -8.64
C GLY A 66 -6.03 -18.54 -8.32
N SER A 67 -5.70 -17.91 -7.18
CA SER A 67 -4.31 -17.56 -6.85
C SER A 67 -3.90 -17.93 -5.42
N HIS A 68 -2.59 -18.03 -5.20
CA HIS A 68 -1.98 -18.20 -3.87
C HIS A 68 -1.67 -16.87 -3.18
N TYR A 69 -1.79 -15.76 -3.90
CA TYR A 69 -1.49 -14.44 -3.39
C TYR A 69 -2.72 -13.82 -2.77
N ARG A 70 -2.52 -13.19 -1.62
CA ARG A 70 -3.56 -12.44 -0.91
C ARG A 70 -3.00 -11.08 -0.58
N CYS A 71 -3.89 -10.11 -0.46
CA CYS A 71 -3.50 -8.77 -0.09
C CYS A 71 -4.39 -8.19 0.99
N ILE A 72 -3.79 -7.31 1.77
CA ILE A 72 -4.46 -6.46 2.72
C ILE A 72 -4.23 -5.02 2.26
N TRP A 73 -5.32 -4.35 1.90
CA TRP A 73 -5.30 -2.97 1.46
C TRP A 73 -5.28 -2.02 2.65
N GLY A 74 -4.61 -0.89 2.49
CA GLY A 74 -4.58 0.17 3.48
C GLY A 74 -4.33 1.52 2.86
N LYS A 75 -4.27 2.53 3.73
CA LYS A 75 -3.94 3.91 3.37
C LYS A 75 -3.04 4.56 4.41
N VAL A 76 -2.23 5.50 3.94
CA VAL A 76 -1.43 6.37 4.81
C VAL A 76 -2.36 7.39 5.47
N THR A 77 -2.23 7.58 6.78
CA THR A 77 -3.11 8.48 7.54
C THR A 77 -2.40 9.75 8.00
N ARG A 78 -1.29 9.63 8.73
CA ARG A 78 -0.55 10.76 9.30
C ARG A 78 0.91 10.39 9.56
N PRO A 79 1.84 11.37 9.64
CA PRO A 79 3.20 11.12 10.07
C PRO A 79 3.29 10.57 11.51
N HIS A 80 4.41 9.92 11.81
CA HIS A 80 4.77 9.41 13.12
C HIS A 80 6.21 9.77 13.46
N GLY A 81 6.39 10.59 14.50
CA GLY A 81 7.72 11.07 14.88
C GLY A 81 8.35 11.93 13.78
N ASN A 82 9.68 12.04 13.83
CA ASN A 82 10.44 12.90 12.93
C ASN A 82 11.21 12.14 11.84
N SER A 83 11.32 10.82 11.95
CA SER A 83 12.18 9.95 11.11
C SER A 83 11.54 9.46 9.80
N GLY A 84 10.52 10.16 9.29
CA GLY A 84 9.82 9.73 8.08
C GLY A 84 8.89 8.51 8.23
N VAL A 85 8.63 8.05 9.46
CA VAL A 85 7.70 6.93 9.71
C VAL A 85 6.26 7.42 9.51
N VAL A 86 5.42 6.58 8.92
CA VAL A 86 4.00 6.88 8.69
C VAL A 86 3.10 5.96 9.49
N ARG A 87 1.94 6.50 9.90
CA ARG A 87 0.84 5.69 10.43
C ARG A 87 -0.07 5.27 9.29
N ALA A 88 -0.32 3.97 9.21
CA ALA A 88 -1.22 3.38 8.24
C ALA A 88 -2.43 2.73 8.92
N LYS A 89 -3.57 2.82 8.24
CA LYS A 89 -4.76 2.04 8.57
C LYS A 89 -5.05 1.09 7.42
N PHE A 90 -5.13 -0.19 7.73
CA PHE A 90 -5.51 -1.25 6.82
C PHE A 90 -6.99 -1.59 6.98
N THR A 91 -7.60 -2.20 5.97
CA THR A 91 -8.99 -2.66 6.01
C THR A 91 -9.19 -3.72 7.09
N SER A 92 -8.25 -4.65 7.19
CA SER A 92 -8.09 -5.58 8.30
C SER A 92 -6.75 -5.34 8.99
N ASN A 93 -6.69 -5.56 10.30
CA ASN A 93 -5.45 -5.43 11.04
C ASN A 93 -4.39 -6.37 10.46
N LEU A 94 -3.16 -5.85 10.29
CA LEU A 94 -2.07 -6.67 9.79
C LEU A 94 -1.76 -7.80 10.79
N PRO A 95 -1.32 -8.99 10.33
CA PRO A 95 -0.83 -10.03 11.22
C PRO A 95 0.56 -9.68 11.78
N PRO A 96 0.93 -10.11 13.00
CA PRO A 96 2.22 -9.77 13.60
C PRO A 96 3.41 -10.34 12.82
N LYS A 97 3.20 -11.43 12.07
CA LYS A 97 4.18 -11.99 11.14
C LYS A 97 4.63 -11.01 10.05
N SER A 98 3.84 -9.97 9.78
CA SER A 98 4.17 -8.96 8.76
C SER A 98 5.24 -7.96 9.21
N MET A 99 5.64 -7.94 10.49
CA MET A 99 6.71 -7.08 10.96
C MET A 99 8.04 -7.41 10.26
N GLY A 100 8.76 -6.39 9.80
CA GLY A 100 9.96 -6.52 8.98
C GLY A 100 9.70 -6.87 7.50
N MET A 101 8.45 -7.14 7.12
CA MET A 101 8.11 -7.45 5.73
C MET A 101 7.85 -6.17 4.92
N ARG A 102 7.97 -6.33 3.60
CA ARG A 102 7.78 -5.24 2.64
C ARG A 102 6.29 -4.97 2.36
N VAL A 103 5.96 -3.70 2.22
CA VAL A 103 4.66 -3.17 1.76
C VAL A 103 4.88 -2.37 0.49
N ARG A 104 3.87 -2.41 -0.38
CA ARG A 104 3.83 -1.61 -1.60
C ARG A 104 3.02 -0.35 -1.31
N VAL A 105 3.65 0.82 -1.40
CA VAL A 105 2.99 2.11 -1.30
C VAL A 105 2.81 2.66 -2.71
N PHE A 106 1.56 2.85 -3.12
CA PHE A 106 1.24 3.28 -4.46
C PHE A 106 1.22 4.81 -4.57
N MET A 107 1.52 5.32 -5.77
CA MET A 107 1.55 6.76 -6.05
C MET A 107 0.17 7.44 -6.02
N TYR A 108 -0.90 6.63 -6.06
CA TYR A 108 -2.29 7.07 -6.13
C TYR A 108 -3.05 6.86 -4.80
N PRO A 109 -4.14 7.60 -4.55
CA PRO A 109 -4.69 8.71 -5.33
C PRO A 109 -3.79 9.96 -5.30
N ILE A 110 -3.78 10.73 -6.38
CA ILE A 110 -3.11 12.03 -6.44
C ILE A 110 -4.05 13.05 -5.81
N SER A 111 -3.64 13.70 -4.72
CA SER A 111 -4.45 14.73 -4.06
C SER A 111 -4.46 16.02 -4.89
N ASN A 112 -5.59 16.25 -5.57
CA ASN A 112 -6.20 17.52 -5.98
C ASN A 112 -5.30 18.75 -6.16
N GLY A 113 -4.80 18.87 -7.39
CA GLY A 113 -4.43 20.13 -8.05
C GLY A 113 -4.69 20.07 -9.57
N TYR A 114 -4.81 18.86 -10.14
CA TYR A 114 -4.93 18.62 -11.58
C TYR A 114 -6.16 17.77 -11.96
N ALA A 115 -7.19 17.75 -11.10
CA ALA A 115 -8.35 16.88 -11.29
C ALA A 115 -9.26 17.28 -12.48
N PHE A 116 -8.97 18.39 -13.17
CA PHE A 116 -9.79 18.91 -14.27
C PHE A 116 -9.30 18.57 -15.69
N ILE A 117 -8.10 18.00 -15.88
CA ILE A 117 -7.51 17.82 -17.23
C ILE A 117 -7.41 16.34 -17.66
N ILE A 118 -8.07 15.41 -16.97
CA ILE A 118 -8.04 14.01 -17.41
C ILE A 118 -9.36 13.68 -18.11
N PRO A 119 -9.41 13.67 -19.46
CA PRO A 119 -10.62 13.30 -20.18
C PRO A 119 -10.96 11.85 -19.81
N VAL A 120 -12.24 11.62 -19.53
CA VAL A 120 -13.11 10.42 -19.44
C VAL A 120 -12.49 8.99 -19.56
N LEU A 121 -11.34 8.80 -20.20
CA LEU A 121 -10.56 7.56 -20.33
C LEU A 121 -9.96 7.03 -19.00
N LEU A 122 -9.63 7.89 -18.04
CA LEU A 122 -8.99 7.47 -16.77
C LEU A 122 -9.98 6.94 -15.71
N VAL A 123 -11.28 7.19 -15.87
CA VAL A 123 -12.29 6.69 -14.92
C VAL A 123 -12.35 5.15 -14.97
N LYS A 124 -12.10 4.54 -16.13
CA LYS A 124 -11.98 3.07 -16.25
C LYS A 124 -10.71 2.53 -15.58
N PHE A 125 -9.61 3.29 -15.57
CA PHE A 125 -8.34 2.87 -14.96
C PHE A 125 -8.39 2.97 -13.42
N VAL A 126 -9.02 4.02 -12.89
CA VAL A 126 -9.23 4.19 -11.43
C VAL A 126 -10.14 3.10 -10.86
N ASN A 127 -11.16 2.66 -11.60
CA ASN A 127 -12.05 1.56 -11.18
C ASN A 127 -11.37 0.19 -11.22
N PHE A 128 -10.42 -0.05 -12.13
CA PHE A 128 -9.64 -1.29 -12.20
C PHE A 128 -8.64 -1.42 -11.03
N ILE A 129 -7.99 -0.32 -10.65
CA ILE A 129 -7.07 -0.29 -9.51
C ILE A 129 -7.81 -0.32 -8.16
N SER A 130 -9.10 0.04 -8.17
CA SER A 130 -9.97 -0.01 -6.99
C SER A 130 -10.66 -1.35 -6.79
N SER A 131 -10.52 -2.29 -7.72
CA SER A 131 -11.00 -3.66 -7.56
C SER A 131 -10.15 -4.37 -6.49
N PRO A 132 -10.74 -4.88 -5.39
CA PRO A 132 -10.02 -5.63 -4.36
C PRO A 132 -9.35 -6.91 -4.90
N ASP A 133 -9.70 -7.32 -6.13
CA ASP A 133 -9.26 -8.54 -6.80
C ASP A 133 -7.92 -8.41 -7.57
N SER A 134 -7.37 -7.20 -7.76
CA SER A 134 -6.19 -6.97 -8.62
C SER A 134 -4.83 -7.36 -8.01
N CYS A 135 -4.81 -7.98 -6.83
CA CYS A 135 -3.56 -8.37 -6.18
C CYS A 135 -2.83 -9.53 -6.89
N THR A 136 -3.51 -10.22 -7.80
CA THR A 136 -2.92 -11.26 -8.65
C THR A 136 -2.09 -10.70 -9.80
N ASP A 137 -2.42 -9.50 -10.28
CA ASP A 137 -1.88 -8.97 -11.54
C ASP A 137 -0.60 -8.16 -11.34
N THR A 138 -0.21 -7.91 -10.08
CA THR A 138 1.02 -7.18 -9.73
C THR A 138 2.15 -8.12 -9.28
N VAL A 139 1.97 -9.43 -9.40
CA VAL A 139 2.96 -10.44 -8.99
C VAL A 139 3.46 -11.29 -10.16
N SER A 140 2.90 -11.11 -11.36
CA SER A 140 3.53 -11.56 -12.61
C SER A 140 4.59 -10.59 -13.05
#